data_AF-A0A369KR89-F1
#
_entry.id   AF-A0A369KR89-F1
#
_cell.length_a   1.000
_cell.length_b   1.000
_cell.length_c   1.000
_cell.angle_alpha   90.00
_cell.angle_beta   90.00
_cell.angle_gamma   90.00
#
_symmetry.space_group_name_H-M   'P 1'
#
loop_
_entity.id
_entity.type
_entity.pdbx_description
1 polymer ?
#
loop_
_entity_poly.entity_id
_entity_poly.type
_entity_poly.pdbx_seq_one_letter_code
_entity_poly.pdbx_strand_id
1 'polypeptide(L)'
;MYHHNVLYFLIIFVFFIISVIVRKVKINKIIGYRTFKSYSSIENWRVLNDKFSDYLIISQIIGFLLNLFLIFIKYCFISSEYAFVLIDFSLVFYVIFSIIYILIKLNEIEKKL
;
A
#
# COMPACT_ATOMS: atom_id res chain seq x y z
N MET A 1 22.32 12.40 -1.10
CA MET A 1 21.47 11.95 0.02
C MET A 1 19.96 12.14 -0.21
N TYR A 2 19.47 13.17 -0.90
CA TYR A 2 18.02 13.40 -1.11
C TYR A 2 17.36 12.60 -2.25
N HIS A 3 18.13 12.08 -3.21
CA HIS A 3 17.59 11.39 -4.40
C HIS A 3 16.80 10.12 -4.08
N HIS A 4 17.15 9.39 -3.02
CA HIS A 4 16.45 8.15 -2.65
C HIS A 4 15.01 8.43 -2.16
N ASN A 5 14.79 9.47 -1.35
CA ASN A 5 13.45 9.81 -0.86
C ASN A 5 12.53 10.26 -2.00
N VAL A 6 13.06 11.00 -2.97
CA VAL A 6 12.31 11.40 -4.18
C VAL A 6 11.87 10.17 -4.98
N LEU A 7 12.73 9.16 -5.09
CA LEU A 7 12.40 7.91 -5.78
C LEU A 7 11.29 7.13 -5.05
N TYR A 8 11.36 7.03 -3.72
CA TYR A 8 10.30 6.42 -2.90
C TYR A 8 8.97 7.16 -3.03
N PHE A 9 9.01 8.49 -3.03
CA PHE A 9 7.81 9.32 -3.22
C PHE A 9 7.15 9.05 -4.57
N LEU A 10 7.95 8.93 -5.63
CA LEU A 10 7.48 8.65 -6.98
C LEU A 10 6.85 7.25 -7.08
N ILE A 11 7.45 6.24 -6.44
CA ILE A 11 6.90 4.88 -6.34
C ILE A 11 5.55 4.89 -5.62
N ILE A 12 5.47 5.51 -4.43
CA ILE A 12 4.22 5.62 -3.64
C ILE A 12 3.13 6.33 -4.46
N PHE A 13 3.48 7.41 -5.15
CA PHE A 13 2.55 8.17 -5.99
C PHE A 13 2.03 7.36 -7.18
N VAL A 14 2.87 6.58 -7.86
CA VAL A 14 2.46 5.67 -8.94
C VAL A 14 1.51 4.60 -8.41
N PHE A 15 1.83 3.96 -7.28
CA PHE A 15 0.95 2.97 -6.66
C PHE A 15 -0.39 3.57 -6.21
N PHE A 16 -0.40 4.82 -5.74
CA PHE A 16 -1.63 5.55 -5.42
C PHE A 16 -2.50 5.73 -6.67
N ILE A 17 -1.94 6.22 -7.79
CA ILE A 17 -2.66 6.37 -9.05
C ILE A 17 -3.23 5.03 -9.52
N ILE A 18 -2.41 3.97 -9.52
CA ILE A 18 -2.86 2.63 -9.92
C ILE A 18 -4.03 2.18 -9.04
N SER A 19 -3.94 2.35 -7.72
CA SER A 19 -5.00 1.94 -6.79
C SER A 19 -6.31 2.71 -7.02
N VAL A 20 -6.23 4.02 -7.32
CA VAL A 20 -7.40 4.84 -7.67
C VAL A 20 -8.02 4.41 -9.00
N ILE A 21 -7.20 4.08 -10.00
CA ILE A 21 -7.67 3.58 -11.30
C ILE A 21 -8.35 2.22 -11.12
N VAL A 22 -7.73 1.29 -10.39
CA VAL A 22 -8.30 -0.04 -10.12
C VAL A 22 -9.65 0.06 -9.41
N ARG A 23 -9.82 1.02 -8.48
CA ARG A 23 -11.10 1.28 -7.82
C ARG A 23 -12.16 1.84 -8.78
N LYS A 24 -11.81 2.75 -9.69
CA LYS A 24 -12.77 3.41 -10.59
C LYS A 24 -13.17 2.54 -11.77
N VAL A 25 -12.25 1.73 -12.27
CA VAL A 25 -12.52 0.83 -13.38
C VAL A 25 -13.20 -0.40 -12.80
N LYS A 26 -14.45 -0.68 -13.22
CA LYS A 26 -15.08 -1.99 -13.03
C LYS A 26 -14.32 -3.00 -13.89
N ILE A 27 -13.11 -3.36 -13.50
CA ILE A 27 -12.28 -4.28 -14.28
C ILE A 27 -13.01 -5.62 -14.33
N ASN A 28 -13.03 -6.26 -15.50
CA ASN A 28 -13.47 -7.65 -15.62
C ASN A 28 -12.57 -8.56 -14.76
N LYS A 29 -13.02 -9.79 -14.43
CA LYS A 29 -12.35 -10.83 -13.60
C LYS A 29 -10.84 -11.08 -13.84
N ILE A 30 -10.24 -10.44 -14.83
CA ILE A 30 -8.85 -10.55 -15.29
C ILE A 30 -7.86 -9.79 -14.39
N ILE A 31 -8.23 -8.71 -13.69
CA ILE A 31 -7.25 -7.92 -12.89
C ILE A 31 -7.78 -7.66 -11.49
N GLY A 32 -7.09 -8.16 -10.46
CA GLY A 32 -7.47 -7.94 -9.06
C GLY A 32 -7.00 -9.04 -8.10
N TYR A 33 -7.38 -8.92 -6.82
CA TYR A 33 -7.15 -9.96 -5.81
C TYR A 33 -7.90 -11.25 -6.18
N ARG A 34 -7.23 -12.41 -6.05
CA ARG A 34 -7.76 -13.70 -6.49
C ARG A 34 -7.56 -14.78 -5.44
N THR A 35 -8.67 -15.42 -5.08
CA THR A 35 -8.75 -16.60 -4.21
C THR A 35 -9.83 -17.57 -4.73
N PHE A 36 -9.84 -18.82 -4.23
CA PHE A 36 -10.78 -19.85 -4.70
C PHE A 36 -12.25 -19.42 -4.56
N LYS A 37 -12.64 -18.69 -3.50
CA LYS A 37 -14.00 -18.14 -3.37
C LYS A 37 -14.25 -16.91 -4.24
N SER A 38 -13.24 -16.11 -4.56
CA SER A 38 -13.41 -15.03 -5.54
C SER A 38 -13.75 -15.58 -6.94
N TYR A 39 -13.33 -16.81 -7.26
CA TYR A 39 -13.69 -17.44 -8.54
C TYR A 39 -15.16 -17.90 -8.58
N SER A 40 -15.76 -18.24 -7.44
CA SER A 40 -17.11 -18.83 -7.37
C SER A 40 -18.23 -17.86 -7.76
N SER A 41 -18.06 -16.55 -7.54
CA SER A 41 -19.03 -15.54 -7.93
C SER A 41 -18.35 -14.25 -8.39
N ILE A 42 -18.85 -13.64 -9.47
CA ILE A 42 -18.42 -12.31 -9.95
C ILE A 42 -18.66 -11.24 -8.87
N GLU A 43 -19.70 -11.42 -8.07
CA GLU A 43 -20.07 -10.48 -7.02
C GLU A 43 -19.09 -10.55 -5.83
N ASN A 44 -18.74 -11.77 -5.39
CA ASN A 44 -17.72 -12.00 -4.36
C ASN A 44 -16.35 -11.46 -4.80
N TRP A 45 -15.99 -11.65 -6.07
CA TRP A 45 -14.79 -11.09 -6.64
C TRP A 45 -14.77 -9.55 -6.58
N ARG A 46 -15.87 -8.90 -6.94
CA ARG A 46 -15.98 -7.43 -6.88
C ARG A 46 -15.83 -6.92 -5.45
N VAL A 47 -16.52 -7.53 -4.49
CA VAL A 47 -16.45 -7.13 -3.07
C VAL A 47 -15.02 -7.24 -2.53
N LEU A 48 -14.34 -8.35 -2.81
CA LEU A 48 -12.96 -8.56 -2.36
C LEU A 48 -11.98 -7.59 -3.03
N ASN A 49 -12.15 -7.31 -4.32
CA ASN A 49 -11.27 -6.40 -5.05
C ASN A 49 -11.48 -4.93 -4.66
N ASP A 50 -12.72 -4.52 -4.38
CA ASP A 50 -13.03 -3.19 -3.84
C ASP A 50 -12.37 -3.01 -2.47
N LYS A 51 -12.50 -4.01 -1.58
CA LYS A 51 -11.85 -3.98 -0.26
C LYS A 51 -10.34 -4.01 -0.33
N PHE A 52 -9.77 -4.79 -1.24
CA PHE A 52 -8.33 -4.80 -1.49
C PHE A 52 -7.83 -3.42 -1.91
N SER A 53 -8.56 -2.78 -2.83
CA SER A 53 -8.25 -1.44 -3.33
C SER A 53 -8.37 -0.38 -2.23
N ASP A 54 -9.41 -0.45 -1.40
CA ASP A 54 -9.58 0.46 -0.26
C ASP A 54 -8.39 0.35 0.72
N TYR A 55 -8.00 -0.88 1.10
CA TYR A 55 -6.88 -1.05 2.01
C TYR A 55 -5.52 -0.69 1.40
N LEU A 56 -5.33 -0.93 0.09
CA LEU A 56 -4.17 -0.45 -0.64
C LEU A 56 -4.09 1.08 -0.62
N ILE A 57 -5.19 1.78 -0.92
CA ILE A 57 -5.23 3.25 -0.88
C ILE A 57 -4.87 3.77 0.52
N ILE A 58 -5.46 3.20 1.57
CA ILE A 58 -5.17 3.59 2.96
C ILE A 58 -3.69 3.37 3.28
N SER A 59 -3.13 2.22 2.90
CA SER A 59 -1.70 1.92 3.09
C SER A 59 -0.80 2.92 2.36
N GLN A 60 -1.13 3.27 1.11
CA GLN A 60 -0.36 4.25 0.34
C GLN A 60 -0.43 5.66 0.95
N ILE A 61 -1.60 6.09 1.47
CA ILE A 61 -1.74 7.38 2.15
C ILE A 61 -0.88 7.42 3.42
N ILE A 62 -0.92 6.37 4.24
CA ILE A 62 -0.11 6.31 5.45
C ILE A 62 1.38 6.27 5.09
N GLY A 63 1.78 5.47 4.10
CA GLY A 63 3.15 5.42 3.59
C GLY A 63 3.65 6.76 3.08
N PHE A 64 2.79 7.53 2.39
CA PHE A 64 3.07 8.89 1.94
C PHE A 64 3.30 9.85 3.11
N LEU A 65 2.41 9.84 4.11
CA LEU A 65 2.54 10.68 5.30
C LEU A 65 3.81 10.35 6.09
N LEU A 66 4.14 9.06 6.23
CA LEU A 66 5.39 8.63 6.83
C LEU A 66 6.58 9.17 6.02
N ASN A 67 6.58 9.04 4.69
CA ASN A 67 7.69 9.54 3.87
C ASN A 67 7.88 11.06 3.99
N LEU A 68 6.79 11.85 3.99
CA LEU A 68 6.84 13.29 4.24
C LEU A 68 7.43 13.62 5.61
N PHE A 69 7.01 12.91 6.65
CA PHE A 69 7.55 13.06 8.00
C PHE A 69 9.06 12.77 8.04
N LEU A 70 9.54 11.78 7.27
CA LEU A 70 10.96 11.45 7.21
C LEU A 70 11.79 12.48 6.44
N ILE A 71 11.26 13.04 5.36
CA ILE A 71 11.88 14.17 4.65
C ILE A 71 12.01 15.35 5.62
N PHE A 72 10.98 15.62 6.42
CA PHE A 72 11.01 16.68 7.44
C PHE A 72 12.08 16.42 8.52
N ILE A 73 12.16 15.21 9.07
CA ILE A 73 13.21 14.85 10.05
C ILE A 73 14.60 15.00 9.42
N LYS A 74 14.80 14.50 8.19
CA LYS A 74 16.07 14.62 7.45
C LYS A 74 16.47 16.09 7.25
N TYR A 75 15.50 16.98 7.05
CA TYR A 75 15.74 18.42 6.92
C TYR A 75 16.09 19.09 8.26
N CYS A 76 15.39 18.75 9.34
CA CYS A 76 15.62 19.36 10.66
C CYS A 76 16.87 18.83 11.40
N PHE A 77 17.24 17.57 11.20
CA PHE A 77 18.33 16.89 11.92
C PHE A 77 19.45 16.44 10.97
N ILE A 78 20.18 17.41 10.42
CA ILE A 78 21.16 17.22 9.34
C ILE A 78 22.29 16.20 9.65
N SER A 79 22.48 15.75 10.90
CA SER A 79 23.77 15.15 11.34
C SER A 79 23.75 13.71 11.88
N SER A 80 22.67 12.92 11.80
CA SER A 80 22.67 11.53 12.29
C SER A 80 22.40 10.49 11.20
N GLU A 81 23.46 10.01 10.54
CA GLU A 81 23.36 8.98 9.51
C GLU A 81 22.71 7.68 10.01
N TYR A 82 23.00 7.27 11.25
CA TYR A 82 22.43 6.06 11.86
C TYR A 82 20.92 6.17 12.10
N ALA A 83 20.42 7.35 12.48
CA ALA A 83 18.97 7.57 12.66
C ALA A 83 18.23 7.41 11.32
N PHE A 84 18.82 7.86 10.22
CA PHE A 84 18.24 7.74 8.89
C PHE A 84 18.18 6.31 8.38
N VAL A 85 19.21 5.51 8.65
CA VAL A 85 19.21 4.08 8.29
C VAL A 85 18.10 3.32 9.04
N LEU A 86 17.97 3.54 10.35
CA LEU A 86 16.91 2.90 11.17
C LEU A 86 15.50 3.27 10.67
N ILE A 87 15.33 4.52 10.27
CA ILE A 87 14.10 5.06 9.70
C ILE A 87 13.78 4.40 8.36
N ASP A 88 14.76 4.29 7.46
CA ASP A 88 14.56 3.68 6.14
C ASP A 88 14.19 2.19 6.27
N PHE A 89 14.80 1.46 7.22
CA PHE A 89 14.37 0.10 7.57
C PHE A 89 12.94 0.04 8.09
N SER A 90 12.54 1.00 8.93
CA SER A 90 11.18 1.07 9.47
C SER A 90 10.12 1.25 8.38
N LEU A 91 10.43 1.99 7.31
CA LEU A 91 9.57 2.09 6.13
C LEU A 91 9.43 0.76 5.38
N VAL A 92 10.54 0.03 5.20
CA VAL A 92 10.51 -1.29 4.54
C VAL A 92 9.66 -2.27 5.36
N PHE A 93 9.84 -2.30 6.67
CA PHE A 93 8.99 -3.09 7.57
C PHE A 93 7.53 -2.68 7.45
N TYR A 94 7.23 -1.38 7.46
CA TYR A 94 5.88 -0.87 7.28
C TYR A 94 5.23 -1.39 5.98
N VAL A 95 5.95 -1.34 4.85
CA VAL A 95 5.45 -1.85 3.56
C VAL A 95 5.10 -3.34 3.67
N ILE A 96 6.00 -4.16 4.23
CA ILE A 96 5.79 -5.60 4.40
C ILE A 96 4.57 -5.86 5.30
N PHE A 97 4.52 -5.22 6.48
CA PHE A 97 3.40 -5.38 7.41
C PHE A 97 2.07 -4.90 6.82
N SER A 98 2.09 -3.86 5.99
CA SER A 98 0.88 -3.37 5.33
C SER A 98 0.31 -4.40 4.34
N ILE A 99 1.17 -5.04 3.54
CA ILE A 99 0.77 -6.10 2.61
C ILE A 99 0.20 -7.29 3.39
N ILE A 100 0.90 -7.73 4.44
CA ILE A 100 0.44 -8.83 5.30
C ILE A 100 -0.92 -8.49 5.93
N TYR A 101 -1.08 -7.29 6.47
CA TYR A 101 -2.33 -6.82 7.07
C TYR A 101 -3.49 -6.84 6.07
N ILE A 102 -3.27 -6.34 4.85
CA ILE A 102 -4.26 -6.37 3.76
C ILE A 102 -4.68 -7.80 3.46
N LEU A 103 -3.73 -8.73 3.33
CA LEU A 103 -4.02 -10.14 3.06
C LEU A 103 -4.80 -10.82 4.20
N ILE A 104 -4.44 -10.55 5.46
CA ILE A 104 -5.16 -11.07 6.62
C ILE A 104 -6.61 -10.56 6.62
N LYS A 105 -6.81 -9.25 6.41
CA LYS A 105 -8.15 -8.65 6.39
C LYS A 105 -9.01 -9.16 5.24
N LEU A 106 -8.42 -9.38 4.07
CA LEU A 106 -9.15 -9.97 2.95
C LEU A 106 -9.57 -11.41 3.23
N ASN A 107 -8.70 -12.21 3.85
CA ASN A 107 -9.04 -13.58 4.23
C ASN A 107 -10.18 -13.62 5.28
N GLU A 108 -10.19 -12.69 6.24
CA GLU A 108 -11.30 -12.54 7.20
C GLU A 108 -12.64 -12.23 6.51
N ILE A 109 -12.62 -11.37 5.48
CA ILE A 109 -13.81 -11.02 4.69
C ILE A 109 -14.24 -12.21 3.82
N GLU A 110 -13.29 -12.87 3.17
CA GLU A 110 -13.54 -14.05 2.35
C GLU A 110 -14.16 -15.22 3.14
N LYS A 111 -13.82 -15.38 4.42
CA LYS A 111 -14.47 -16.38 5.28
C LYS A 111 -15.95 -16.11 5.52
N LYS A 112 -16.40 -14.86 5.39
CA LYS A 112 -17.79 -14.41 5.60
C LYS A 112 -18.63 -14.36 4.32
N LEU A 113 -17.99 -14.40 3.15
CA LEU A 113 -18.60 -14.51 1.82
C LEU A 113 -18.80 -15.97 1.41
#